data_AF-A0A2V6WZK6-F1
#
_entry.id   AF-A0A2V6WZK6-F1
#
_cell.length_a   1.000
_cell.length_b   1.000
_cell.length_c   1.000
_cell.angle_alpha   90.00
_cell.angle_beta   90.00
_cell.angle_gamma   90.00
#
_symmetry.space_group_name_H-M   'P 1'
#
loop_
_entity.id
_entity.type
_entity.pdbx_description
1 polymer ?
#
loop_
_entity_poly.entity_id
_entity_poly.type
_entity_poly.pdbx_seq_one_letter_code
_entity_poly.pdbx_strand_id
1 'polypeptide(L)'
;MLGLLVVLVYFFARVSGSRMGRAFAALRDDEAAAEAMGVNSTYVKLAAFAAGGVIAGLGGGLYAHYTLYIDPEAFGVSRSLFVMLYAVFGGLASFWGSVAGATILSVLPELLRWVKDWREILYGLLVLAMMLVRPQGLLDAALLARLSPRGERAAARG
;
A
#
# COMPACT_ATOMS: atom_id res chain seq x y z
N MET A 1 -12.91 -3.24 14.76
CA MET A 1 -11.63 -3.12 14.00
C MET A 1 -11.59 -4.06 12.79
N LEU A 2 -11.72 -5.37 12.97
CA LEU A 2 -11.65 -6.34 11.87
C LEU A 2 -12.74 -6.15 10.79
N GLY A 3 -13.98 -5.82 11.17
CA GLY A 3 -15.06 -5.55 10.21
C GLY A 3 -14.76 -4.38 9.26
N LEU A 4 -14.19 -3.28 9.77
CA LEU A 4 -13.77 -2.15 8.94
C LEU A 4 -12.66 -2.56 7.97
N LEU A 5 -11.68 -3.35 8.44
CA LEU A 5 -10.59 -3.85 7.60
C LEU A 5 -11.12 -4.68 6.44
N VAL A 6 -12.05 -5.61 6.70
CA VAL A 6 -12.69 -6.44 5.66
C VAL A 6 -13.44 -5.56 4.65
N VAL A 7 -14.20 -4.56 5.11
CA VAL A 7 -14.92 -3.62 4.23
C VAL A 7 -13.94 -2.82 3.36
N LEU A 8 -12.84 -2.32 3.93
CA LEU A 8 -11.82 -1.58 3.18
C LEU A 8 -11.12 -2.47 2.14
N VAL A 9 -10.75 -3.69 2.51
CA VAL A 9 -10.14 -4.66 1.58
C VAL A 9 -11.12 -5.00 0.45
N TYR A 10 -12.39 -5.24 0.76
CA TYR A 10 -13.42 -5.49 -0.25
C TYR A 10 -13.63 -4.28 -1.17
N PHE A 11 -13.66 -3.06 -0.60
CA PHE A 11 -13.78 -1.83 -1.37
C PHE A 11 -12.62 -1.67 -2.36
N PHE A 12 -11.38 -1.84 -1.91
CA PHE A 12 -10.21 -1.78 -2.79
C PHE A 12 -10.25 -2.85 -3.88
N ALA A 13 -10.57 -4.10 -3.53
CA ALA A 13 -10.70 -5.17 -4.51
C ALA A 13 -11.75 -4.85 -5.59
N ARG A 14 -12.87 -4.21 -5.22
CA ARG A 14 -13.91 -3.80 -6.17
C ARG A 14 -13.49 -2.60 -7.01
N VAL A 15 -12.78 -1.63 -6.42
CA VAL A 15 -12.27 -0.45 -7.15
C VAL A 15 -11.22 -0.87 -8.17
N SER A 16 -10.29 -1.76 -7.81
CA SER A 16 -9.26 -2.27 -8.72
C SER A 16 -9.83 -2.94 -9.98
N GLY A 17 -10.96 -3.63 -9.88
CA GLY A 17 -11.66 -4.22 -11.04
C GLY A 17 -12.54 -3.26 -11.84
N SER A 18 -12.77 -2.05 -11.34
CA SER A 18 -13.70 -1.08 -11.92
C SER A 18 -13.10 -0.28 -13.08
N ARG A 19 -13.93 0.54 -13.75
CA ARG A 19 -13.47 1.51 -14.75
C ARG A 19 -12.46 2.51 -14.16
N MET A 20 -12.67 2.92 -12.90
CA MET A 20 -11.78 3.84 -12.21
C MET A 20 -10.42 3.20 -11.93
N GLY A 21 -10.39 1.93 -11.54
CA GLY A 21 -9.15 1.16 -11.35
C GLY A 21 -8.28 1.10 -12.61
N ARG A 22 -8.91 0.95 -13.78
CA ARG A 22 -8.21 1.00 -15.07
C ARG A 22 -7.72 2.40 -15.43
N ALA A 23 -8.48 3.44 -15.10
CA ALA A 23 -8.03 4.82 -15.27
C ALA A 23 -6.80 5.13 -14.42
N PHE A 24 -6.75 4.64 -13.17
CA PHE A 24 -5.57 4.76 -12.31
C PHE A 24 -4.35 4.04 -12.90
N ALA A 25 -4.53 2.84 -13.44
CA ALA A 25 -3.45 2.08 -14.07
C ALA A 25 -2.92 2.79 -15.34
N ALA A 26 -3.81 3.26 -16.22
CA ALA A 26 -3.43 3.99 -17.42
C ALA A 26 -2.66 5.28 -17.10
N LEU A 27 -3.13 6.04 -16.11
CA LEU A 27 -2.47 7.27 -15.66
C LEU A 27 -1.11 6.99 -15.01
N ARG A 28 -0.92 5.82 -14.38
CA ARG A 28 0.36 5.40 -13.80
C ARG A 28 1.39 5.05 -14.87
N ASP A 29 0.95 4.45 -15.97
CA ASP A 29 1.85 3.97 -17.02
C ASP A 29 2.32 5.12 -17.92
N ASP A 30 1.39 5.95 -18.42
CA ASP A 30 1.71 7.18 -19.17
C ASP A 30 0.57 8.19 -19.05
N GLU A 31 0.84 9.29 -18.35
CA GLU A 31 -0.13 10.35 -18.12
C GLU A 31 -0.53 11.08 -19.41
N ALA A 32 0.43 11.39 -20.28
CA ALA A 32 0.18 12.10 -21.53
C ALA A 32 -0.65 11.23 -22.49
N ALA A 33 -0.35 9.93 -22.56
CA ALA A 33 -1.15 8.99 -23.36
C ALA A 33 -2.56 8.81 -22.80
N ALA A 34 -2.72 8.75 -21.47
CA ALA A 34 -4.04 8.64 -20.86
C ALA A 34 -4.92 9.86 -21.14
N GLU A 35 -4.34 11.07 -21.07
CA GLU A 35 -5.03 12.32 -21.44
C GLU A 35 -5.44 12.36 -22.92
N ALA A 36 -4.55 11.92 -23.82
CA ALA A 36 -4.85 11.82 -25.25
C ALA A 36 -6.01 10.84 -25.54
N MET A 37 -6.19 9.81 -24.71
CA MET A 37 -7.30 8.85 -24.78
C MET A 37 -8.58 9.32 -24.07
N GLY A 38 -8.63 10.59 -23.62
CA GLY A 38 -9.80 11.21 -23.02
C GLY A 38 -9.97 10.97 -21.51
N VAL A 39 -8.93 10.48 -20.82
CA VAL A 39 -8.95 10.35 -19.35
C VAL A 39 -8.60 11.71 -18.73
N ASN A 40 -9.49 12.24 -17.89
CA ASN A 40 -9.21 13.46 -17.14
C ASN A 40 -8.26 13.16 -15.96
N SER A 41 -6.96 13.42 -16.14
CA SER A 41 -5.90 13.22 -15.15
C SER A 41 -6.20 13.92 -13.82
N THR A 42 -6.71 15.16 -13.88
CA THR A 42 -7.01 15.99 -12.71
C THR A 42 -8.10 15.36 -11.85
N TYR A 43 -9.21 14.97 -12.48
CA TYR A 43 -10.33 14.32 -11.78
C TYR A 43 -9.91 12.98 -11.17
N VAL A 44 -9.14 12.17 -11.92
CA VAL A 44 -8.66 10.87 -11.45
C VAL A 44 -7.71 11.05 -10.26
N LYS A 45 -6.73 11.97 -10.34
CA LYS A 45 -5.82 12.26 -9.21
C LYS A 45 -6.57 12.78 -7.99
N LEU A 46 -7.54 13.68 -8.18
CA LEU A 46 -8.33 14.22 -7.09
C LEU A 46 -9.20 13.15 -6.42
N ALA A 47 -9.80 12.25 -7.21
CA ALA A 47 -10.55 11.10 -6.71
C ALA A 47 -9.66 10.13 -5.92
N ALA A 48 -8.44 9.84 -6.41
CA ALA A 48 -7.47 9.03 -5.68
C ALA A 48 -7.07 9.67 -4.34
N PHE A 49 -6.79 10.97 -4.34
CA PHE A 49 -6.44 11.71 -3.14
C PHE A 49 -7.58 11.75 -2.13
N ALA A 50 -8.80 12.06 -2.57
CA ALA A 50 -9.99 12.09 -1.72
C ALA A 50 -10.28 10.71 -1.11
N ALA A 51 -10.23 9.64 -1.91
CA ALA A 51 -10.42 8.28 -1.42
C ALA A 51 -9.33 7.88 -0.40
N GLY A 52 -8.06 8.21 -0.67
CA GLY A 52 -6.96 7.98 0.26
C GLY A 52 -7.14 8.75 1.57
N GLY A 53 -7.55 10.02 1.50
CA GLY A 53 -7.81 10.88 2.65
C GLY A 53 -8.95 10.36 3.54
N VAL A 54 -10.05 9.89 2.94
CA VAL A 54 -11.17 9.27 3.68
C VAL A 54 -10.69 8.04 4.44
N ILE A 55 -9.90 7.17 3.81
CA ILE A 55 -9.41 5.93 4.41
C ILE A 55 -8.38 6.23 5.51
N ALA A 56 -7.48 7.18 5.28
CA ALA A 56 -6.52 7.64 6.27
C ALA A 56 -7.23 8.27 7.49
N GLY A 57 -8.27 9.07 7.26
CA GLY A 57 -9.09 9.67 8.31
C GLY A 57 -9.83 8.63 9.15
N LEU A 58 -10.44 7.62 8.51
CA LEU A 58 -11.06 6.49 9.22
C LEU A 58 -10.04 5.71 10.06
N GLY A 59 -8.84 5.48 9.52
CA GLY A 59 -7.73 4.84 10.24
C GLY A 59 -7.28 5.65 11.46
N GLY A 60 -7.10 6.97 11.29
CA GLY A 60 -6.71 7.88 12.36
C GLY A 60 -7.77 7.99 13.46
N GLY A 61 -9.05 8.13 13.09
CA GLY A 61 -10.16 8.17 14.05
C GLY A 61 -10.27 6.87 14.85
N LEU A 62 -10.07 5.72 14.21
CA LEU A 62 -10.03 4.44 14.90
C LEU A 62 -8.84 4.31 15.85
N TYR A 63 -7.67 4.82 15.47
CA TYR A 63 -6.47 4.85 16.31
C TYR A 63 -6.64 5.75 17.54
N ALA A 64 -7.27 6.92 17.37
CA ALA A 64 -7.60 7.82 18.47
C ALA A 64 -8.58 7.18 19.46
N HIS A 65 -9.59 6.47 18.96
CA HIS A 65 -10.53 5.73 19.81
C HIS A 65 -9.85 4.58 20.57
N TYR A 66 -8.86 3.90 19.97
CA TYR A 66 -8.12 2.82 20.62
C TYR A 66 -7.19 3.32 21.73
N THR A 67 -6.46 4.41 21.46
CA THR A 67 -5.44 4.94 22.38
C THR A 67 -6.08 5.71 23.53
N LEU A 68 -7.33 6.18 23.36
CA LEU A 68 -8.09 7.01 24.33
C LEU A 68 -7.39 8.31 24.76
N TYR A 69 -6.24 8.60 24.16
CA TYR A 69 -5.36 9.72 24.41
C TYR A 69 -4.70 10.11 23.08
N ILE A 70 -4.60 11.41 22.83
CA ILE A 70 -4.02 11.95 21.60
C ILE A 70 -2.84 12.82 21.99
N ASP A 71 -1.64 12.33 21.66
CA ASP A 71 -0.40 13.08 21.76
C ASP A 71 -0.07 13.67 20.37
N PRO A 72 0.06 15.01 20.23
CA PRO A 72 0.47 15.64 18.98
C PRO A 72 1.83 15.15 18.46
N GLU A 73 2.76 14.77 19.34
CA GLU A 73 4.09 14.28 18.95
C GLU A 73 4.02 12.91 18.26
N ALA A 74 3.00 12.10 18.59
CA ALA A 74 2.79 10.79 17.98
C ALA A 74 2.39 10.85 16.49
N PHE A 75 1.94 12.02 16.00
CA PHE A 75 1.57 12.26 14.60
C PHE A 75 2.63 13.07 13.84
N GLY A 76 3.86 13.15 14.37
CA GLY A 76 4.98 13.81 13.70
C GLY A 76 5.47 13.11 12.43
N VAL A 77 6.52 13.68 11.84
CA VAL A 77 7.13 13.21 10.58
C VAL A 77 7.49 11.73 10.62
N SER A 78 7.99 11.24 11.75
CA SER A 78 8.35 9.84 11.94
C SER A 78 7.19 8.89 11.66
N ARG A 79 5.96 9.22 12.11
CA ARG A 79 4.78 8.38 11.89
C ARG A 79 4.38 8.34 10.42
N SER A 80 4.42 9.48 9.74
CA SER A 80 4.13 9.58 8.31
C SER A 80 5.15 8.80 7.47
N LEU A 81 6.42 8.85 7.85
CA LEU A 81 7.47 8.03 7.23
C LEU A 81 7.19 6.54 7.41
N PHE A 82 6.84 6.07 8.61
CA PHE A 82 6.51 4.65 8.81
C PHE A 82 5.32 4.20 7.96
N VAL A 83 4.26 5.00 7.89
CA VAL A 83 3.10 4.69 7.01
C VAL A 83 3.52 4.60 5.55
N MET A 84 4.38 5.50 5.07
CA MET A 84 4.94 5.43 3.73
C MET A 84 5.82 4.20 3.53
N LEU A 85 6.68 3.88 4.50
CA LEU A 85 7.57 2.72 4.46
C LEU A 85 6.78 1.40 4.40
N TYR A 86 5.66 1.28 5.12
CA TYR A 86 4.79 0.11 5.03
C TYR A 86 4.32 -0.16 3.60
N ALA A 87 3.92 0.90 2.87
CA ALA A 87 3.49 0.80 1.49
C ALA A 87 4.66 0.49 0.53
N VAL A 88 5.79 1.18 0.70
CA VAL A 88 6.97 1.00 -0.17
C VAL A 88 7.60 -0.38 0.01
N PHE A 89 7.74 -0.86 1.25
CA PHE A 89 8.28 -2.17 1.57
C PHE A 89 7.39 -3.30 1.02
N GLY A 90 6.07 -3.13 1.09
CA GLY A 90 5.11 -4.06 0.51
C GLY A 90 5.10 -4.06 -1.02
N GLY A 91 5.31 -2.88 -1.63
CA GLY A 91 5.32 -2.65 -3.07
C GLY A 91 4.16 -1.76 -3.50
N LEU A 92 4.48 -0.60 -4.11
CA LEU A 92 3.50 0.40 -4.55
C LEU A 92 2.63 -0.07 -5.72
N ALA A 93 3.11 -1.05 -6.49
CA ALA A 93 2.43 -1.55 -7.69
C ALA A 93 1.33 -2.58 -7.40
N SER A 94 1.30 -3.16 -6.18
CA SER A 94 0.38 -4.24 -5.81
C SER A 94 -0.35 -3.93 -4.50
N PHE A 95 -1.68 -3.98 -4.55
CA PHE A 95 -2.53 -3.85 -3.36
C PHE A 95 -2.18 -4.91 -2.30
N TRP A 96 -2.07 -6.17 -2.71
CA TRP A 96 -1.73 -7.27 -1.81
C TRP A 96 -0.30 -7.17 -1.26
N GLY A 97 0.61 -6.59 -2.03
CA GLY A 97 1.97 -6.29 -1.57
C GLY A 97 1.97 -5.28 -0.44
N SER A 98 1.29 -4.14 -0.63
CA SER A 98 1.13 -3.12 0.42
C SER A 98 0.52 -3.68 1.71
N VAL A 99 -0.53 -4.52 1.61
CA VAL A 99 -1.17 -5.16 2.78
C VAL A 99 -0.20 -6.11 3.50
N ALA A 100 0.54 -6.94 2.77
CA ALA A 100 1.53 -7.83 3.35
C ALA A 100 2.68 -7.05 4.00
N GLY A 101 3.20 -6.01 3.34
CA GLY A 101 4.25 -5.16 3.87
C GLY A 101 3.85 -4.47 5.18
N ALA A 102 2.66 -3.87 5.22
CA ALA A 102 2.11 -3.27 6.43
C ALA A 102 1.95 -4.30 7.56
N THR A 103 1.46 -5.51 7.25
CA THR A 103 1.28 -6.57 8.25
C THR A 103 2.63 -7.04 8.81
N ILE A 104 3.60 -7.34 7.95
CA ILE A 104 4.93 -7.80 8.35
C ILE A 104 5.63 -6.73 9.19
N LEU A 105 5.69 -5.50 8.69
CA LEU A 105 6.40 -4.43 9.38
C LEU A 105 5.71 -3.96 10.66
N SER A 106 4.40 -4.18 10.81
CA SER A 106 3.71 -3.92 12.08
C SER A 106 4.02 -5.00 13.14
N VAL A 107 4.19 -6.26 12.74
CA VAL A 107 4.47 -7.38 13.67
C VAL A 107 5.97 -7.51 13.97
N LEU A 108 6.83 -7.13 13.03
CA LEU A 108 8.28 -7.20 13.15
C LEU A 108 8.85 -6.55 14.44
N PRO A 109 8.47 -5.32 14.83
CA PRO A 109 8.97 -4.73 16.07
C PRO A 109 8.52 -5.47 17.33
N GLU A 110 7.38 -6.17 17.29
CA GLU A 110 6.88 -7.00 18.40
C GLU A 110 7.73 -8.28 18.56
N LEU A 111 8.18 -8.86 17.45
CA LEU A 111 9.14 -9.99 17.45
C LEU A 111 10.54 -9.55 17.91
N LEU A 112 10.96 -8.35 17.53
CA LEU A 112 12.24 -7.74 17.94
C LEU A 112 12.22 -7.12 19.34
N ARG A 113 11.13 -7.30 20.10
CA ARG A 113 10.97 -6.73 21.46
C ARG A 113 12.08 -7.16 22.41
N TRP A 114 12.77 -8.26 22.11
CA TRP A 114 13.80 -8.88 22.94
C TRP A 114 15.15 -8.16 22.80
N VAL A 115 15.31 -7.36 21.73
CA VAL A 115 16.56 -6.67 21.37
C VAL A 115 16.51 -5.18 21.75
N LYS A 116 15.59 -4.80 22.67
CA LYS A 116 15.24 -3.47 23.21
C LYS A 116 15.93 -2.24 22.61
N ASP A 117 17.23 -2.08 22.80
CA ASP A 117 17.98 -0.87 22.45
C ASP A 117 18.32 -0.75 20.95
N TRP A 118 18.46 -1.86 20.23
CA TRP A 118 18.84 -1.85 18.81
C TRP A 118 17.66 -1.99 17.85
N ARG A 119 16.43 -2.01 18.37
CA ARG A 119 15.20 -2.28 17.59
C ARG A 119 15.03 -1.30 16.43
N GLU A 120 15.17 0.00 16.67
CA GLU A 120 14.95 1.02 15.63
C GLU A 120 16.02 0.97 14.54
N ILE A 121 17.27 0.71 14.93
CA ILE A 121 18.40 0.55 14.01
C ILE A 121 18.22 -0.71 13.16
N LEU A 122 17.90 -1.84 13.79
CA LEU A 122 17.63 -3.11 13.09
C LEU A 122 16.44 -3.00 12.15
N TYR A 123 15.38 -2.32 12.57
CA TYR A 123 14.20 -2.09 11.76
C TYR A 123 14.52 -1.25 10.52
N GLY A 124 15.23 -0.13 10.69
CA GLY A 124 15.70 0.70 9.57
C GLY A 124 16.63 -0.07 8.64
N LEU A 125 17.56 -0.84 9.19
CA LEU A 125 18.49 -1.68 8.42
C LEU A 125 17.77 -2.75 7.63
N LEU A 126 16.74 -3.40 8.19
CA LEU A 126 15.97 -4.43 7.51
C LEU A 126 15.18 -3.85 6.33
N VAL A 127 14.58 -2.68 6.52
CA VAL A 127 13.90 -1.95 5.44
C VAL A 127 14.90 -1.55 4.35
N LEU A 128 16.06 -1.02 4.72
CA LEU A 128 17.11 -0.65 3.76
C LEU A 128 17.67 -1.86 3.00
N ALA A 129 17.95 -2.95 3.71
CA ALA A 129 18.41 -4.20 3.11
C ALA A 129 17.37 -4.73 2.11
N MET A 130 16.10 -4.66 2.47
CA MET A 130 15.00 -5.06 1.59
C MET A 130 14.95 -4.17 0.33
N MET A 131 15.03 -2.84 0.49
CA MET A 131 15.09 -1.91 -0.65
C MET A 131 16.28 -2.19 -1.57
N LEU A 132 17.42 -2.63 -1.01
CA LEU A 132 18.62 -2.96 -1.77
C LEU A 132 18.47 -4.28 -2.56
N VAL A 133 17.86 -5.30 -1.94
CA VAL A 133 17.70 -6.63 -2.56
C VAL A 133 16.53 -6.66 -3.53
N ARG A 134 15.44 -5.92 -3.24
CA ARG A 134 14.20 -5.89 -4.04
C ARG A 134 13.57 -4.50 -4.00
N PRO A 135 14.05 -3.55 -4.83
CA PRO A 135 13.52 -2.17 -4.88
C PRO A 135 12.04 -2.09 -5.30
N GLN A 136 11.48 -3.18 -5.84
CA GLN A 136 10.09 -3.29 -6.29
C GLN A 136 9.10 -3.62 -5.15
N GLY A 137 9.57 -3.93 -3.94
CA GLY A 137 8.73 -4.40 -2.82
C GLY A 137 8.66 -5.93 -2.70
N LEU A 138 8.07 -6.40 -1.59
CA LEU A 138 8.07 -7.82 -1.20
C LEU A 138 7.25 -8.70 -2.13
N LEU A 139 6.12 -8.17 -2.62
CA LEU A 139 5.23 -8.84 -3.56
C LEU A 139 4.99 -7.91 -4.75
N ASP A 140 5.96 -7.87 -5.65
CA ASP A 140 5.85 -7.11 -6.88
C ASP A 140 4.73 -7.66 -7.79
N ALA A 141 4.09 -6.77 -8.55
CA ALA A 141 3.04 -7.09 -9.51
C ALA A 141 3.53 -8.12 -10.57
N ALA A 142 4.82 -8.08 -10.93
CA ALA A 142 5.43 -9.05 -11.85
C ALA A 142 5.49 -10.48 -11.25
N LEU A 143 5.66 -10.60 -9.93
CA LEU A 143 5.72 -11.89 -9.24
C LEU A 143 4.31 -12.49 -9.07
N LEU A 144 3.32 -11.64 -8.78
CA LEU A 144 1.91 -12.04 -8.74
C LEU A 144 1.33 -12.36 -10.12
N ALA A 145 1.78 -11.66 -11.17
CA ALA A 145 1.40 -11.96 -12.55
C ALA A 145 1.91 -13.34 -13.01
N ARG A 146 3.10 -13.76 -12.53
CA ARG A 146 3.67 -15.10 -12.79
C ARG A 146 2.96 -16.24 -12.04
N LEU A 147 2.31 -15.94 -10.92
CA LEU A 147 1.56 -16.93 -10.11
C LEU A 147 0.07 -16.96 -10.45
N SER A 148 -0.43 -16.00 -11.24
CA SER A 148 -1.83 -15.96 -11.64
C SER A 148 -2.11 -16.95 -12.78
N PRO A 149 -3.04 -17.90 -12.61
CA PRO A 149 -3.39 -18.92 -13.63
C PRO A 149 -4.06 -18.34 -14.90
N ARG A 150 -4.14 -17.02 -15.04
CA ARG A 150 -4.64 -16.34 -16.25
C ARG A 150 -3.61 -16.23 -17.38
N GLY A 151 -2.32 -16.45 -17.10
CA GLY A 151 -1.27 -16.45 -18.13
C GLY A 151 -1.36 -17.62 -19.12
N GLU A 152 -1.85 -18.78 -18.68
CA GLU A 152 -1.94 -19.98 -19.53
C GLU A 152 -3.04 -19.88 -20.60
N ARG A 153 -4.11 -19.11 -20.37
CA ARG A 153 -5.19 -18.95 -21.36
C ARG A 153 -4.83 -18.03 -22.52
N ALA A 154 -3.82 -17.17 -22.37
CA ALA A 154 -3.30 -16.35 -23.47
C ALA A 154 -2.30 -17.14 -24.35
N ALA A 155 -1.56 -18.09 -23.77
CA ALA A 155 -0.63 -18.95 -24.50
C ALA A 155 -1.33 -20.08 -25.30
N ALA A 156 -2.54 -20.48 -24.92
CA ALA A 156 -3.31 -21.53 -25.60
C ALA A 156 -4.12 -21.06 -26.84
N ARG A 157 -3.94 -19.80 -27.28
CA ARG A 157 -4.63 -19.21 -28.45
C ARG A 157 -3.68 -18.68 -29.52
N GLY A 158 -2.38 -19.00 -29.43
CA GLY A 158 -1.39 -18.75 -30.48
C GLY A 158 -1.24 -19.94 -31.41
#